data_AF-A0A2E7C4L2-F1
#
_entry.id   AF-A0A2E7C4L2-F1
#
_cell.length_a   1.000
_cell.length_b   1.000
_cell.length_c   1.000
_cell.angle_alpha   90.00
_cell.angle_beta   90.00
_cell.angle_gamma   90.00
#
_symmetry.space_group_name_H-M   'P 1'
#
loop_
_entity.id
_entity.type
_entity.pdbx_description
1 polymer ?
#
loop_
_entity_poly.entity_id
_entity_poly.type
_entity_poly.pdbx_seq_one_letter_code
_entity_poly.pdbx_strand_id
1 'polypeptide(L)' 'MHTTPDKAHQDVTTRPSRGQRFTTWIQEPFGSVMFASVATISSFGFVLSGMWAIQTTLN' A
#
# COMPACT_ATOMS: atom_id res chain seq x y z
N MET A 1 1.91 27.84 -45.32
CA MET A 1 1.48 27.70 -43.91
C MET A 1 1.14 26.24 -43.67
N HIS A 2 2.07 25.48 -43.08
CA HIS A 2 1.88 24.08 -42.72
C HIS A 2 1.43 24.07 -41.26
N THR A 3 0.15 23.80 -41.01
CA THR A 3 -0.39 23.70 -39.66
C THR A 3 0.02 22.37 -39.06
N THR A 4 1.04 22.40 -38.20
CA THR A 4 1.37 21.32 -37.27
C THR A 4 0.09 20.94 -36.49
N PRO A 5 -0.33 19.67 -36.48
CA PRO A 5 -1.49 19.27 -35.71
C PRO A 5 -1.23 19.50 -34.22
N ASP A 6 -2.26 20.06 -33.63
CA ASP A 6 -2.43 20.50 -32.27
C ASP A 6 -1.92 19.46 -31.26
N LYS A 7 -1.00 19.87 -30.37
CA LYS A 7 -0.66 19.14 -29.13
C LYS A 7 -1.76 19.31 -28.06
N ALA A 8 -2.97 19.67 -28.47
CA ALA A 8 -4.19 19.54 -27.72
C ALA A 8 -4.35 18.10 -27.20
N HIS A 9 -4.19 17.97 -25.88
CA HIS A 9 -4.95 17.02 -25.08
C HIS A 9 -4.56 15.54 -25.20
N GLN A 10 -3.26 15.22 -25.13
CA GLN A 10 -2.88 14.02 -24.37
C GLN A 10 -2.81 14.36 -22.88
N ASP A 11 -3.91 14.90 -22.35
CA ASP A 11 -4.24 14.73 -20.94
C ASP A 11 -4.74 13.29 -20.78
N VAL A 12 -3.81 12.35 -20.92
CA VAL A 12 -4.00 11.03 -20.33
C VAL A 12 -3.90 11.33 -18.84
N THR A 13 -5.02 11.74 -18.25
CA THR A 13 -5.27 11.66 -16.82
C THR A 13 -5.11 10.19 -16.46
N THR A 14 -3.85 9.78 -16.30
CA THR A 14 -3.45 8.44 -15.94
C THR A 14 -3.81 8.39 -14.48
N ARG A 15 -5.06 8.05 -14.18
CA ARG A 15 -5.54 7.96 -12.79
C ARG A 15 -4.48 7.19 -12.03
N PRO A 16 -3.85 7.77 -10.99
CA PRO A 16 -2.73 7.12 -10.35
C PRO A 16 -3.20 5.75 -9.89
N SER A 17 -2.47 4.72 -10.30
CA SER A 17 -2.83 3.34 -10.00
C SER A 17 -2.98 3.17 -8.49
N ARG A 18 -3.87 2.26 -8.05
CA ARG A 18 -4.12 2.07 -6.61
C ARG A 18 -2.82 1.78 -5.84
N GLY A 19 -1.89 1.05 -6.48
CA GLY A 19 -0.56 0.80 -5.95
C GLY A 19 0.26 2.07 -5.76
N GLN A 20 0.29 2.98 -6.75
CA GLN A 20 0.99 4.25 -6.62
C GLN A 20 0.42 5.15 -5.52
N ARG A 21 -0.92 5.20 -5.39
CA ARG A 21 -1.56 5.96 -4.29
C ARG A 21 -1.21 5.37 -2.94
N PHE A 22 -1.18 4.04 -2.83
CA PHE A 22 -0.81 3.35 -1.61
C PHE A 22 0.68 3.58 -1.25
N THR A 23 1.59 3.50 -2.23
CA THR A 23 3.01 3.77 -2.00
C THR A 23 3.27 5.21 -1.59
N THR A 24 2.56 6.16 -2.20
CA THR A 24 2.62 7.56 -1.78
C THR A 24 2.06 7.73 -0.37
N TRP A 25 0.94 7.08 -0.06
CA TRP A 25 0.32 7.13 1.27
C TRP A 25 1.22 6.54 2.37
N ILE A 26 1.87 5.39 2.16
CA ILE A 26 2.81 4.84 3.16
C ILE A 26 4.09 5.69 3.30
N GLN A 27 4.45 6.47 2.27
CA GLN A 27 5.57 7.40 2.33
C GLN A 27 5.22 8.72 3.03
N GLU A 28 3.94 9.06 3.15
CA GLU A 28 3.50 10.19 3.97
C GLU A 28 3.72 9.88 5.46
N PRO A 29 4.13 10.87 6.28
CA PRO A 29 4.50 10.65 7.69
C PRO A 29 3.36 10.02 8.52
N PHE A 30 2.11 10.37 8.23
CA PHE A 30 0.94 9.76 8.90
C PHE A 30 0.68 8.31 8.44
N GLY A 31 0.77 8.03 7.13
CA GLY A 31 0.58 6.67 6.62
C GLY A 31 1.70 5.72 7.05
N SER A 32 2.93 6.21 7.15
CA SER A 32 4.08 5.46 7.67
C SER A 32 3.88 5.02 9.13
N VAL A 33 3.47 5.94 10.02
CA VAL A 33 3.21 5.61 11.44
C VAL A 33 2.07 4.61 11.57
N MET A 34 0.99 4.78 10.80
CA MET A 34 -0.13 3.84 10.80
C MET A 34 0.29 2.47 10.30
N PHE A 35 1.04 2.41 9.20
CA PHE A 35 1.55 1.15 8.65
C PHE A 35 2.49 0.44 9.62
N ALA A 36 3.42 1.15 10.24
CA ALA A 36 4.33 0.61 11.24
C ALA A 36 3.59 0.07 12.48
N SER A 37 2.55 0.77 12.92
CA SER A 37 1.71 0.35 14.04
C SER A 37 0.96 -0.94 13.73
N VAL A 38 0.32 -0.99 12.55
CA VAL A 38 -0.39 -2.19 12.07
C VAL A 38 0.58 -3.37 11.93
N ALA A 39 1.75 -3.16 11.36
CA ALA A 39 2.78 -4.19 11.22
C ALA A 39 3.23 -4.73 12.58
N THR A 40 3.42 -3.84 13.56
CA THR A 40 3.83 -4.21 14.91
C THR A 40 2.75 -5.03 15.63
N ILE A 41 1.50 -4.57 15.61
CA ILE A 41 0.36 -5.30 16.22
C ILE A 41 0.18 -6.66 15.54
N SER A 42 0.29 -6.71 14.21
CA SER A 42 0.17 -7.94 13.44
C SER A 42 1.28 -8.94 13.78
N SER A 43 2.51 -8.47 14.02
CA SER A 43 3.62 -9.32 14.46
C SER A 43 3.33 -10.01 15.79
N PHE A 44 2.84 -9.27 16.79
CA PHE A 44 2.45 -9.86 18.08
C PHE A 44 1.30 -10.87 17.92
N GLY A 45 0.28 -10.54 17.12
CA GLY A 45 -0.81 -11.45 16.81
C GLY A 45 -0.34 -12.74 16.13
N PHE A 46 0.64 -12.65 15.22
CA PHE A 46 1.20 -13.79 14.53
C PHE A 46 1.96 -14.73 15.46
N VAL A 47 2.76 -14.18 16.39
CA VAL A 47 3.47 -14.97 17.40
C VAL A 47 2.49 -15.69 18.33
N LEU A 48 1.49 -14.96 18.86
CA LEU A 48 0.46 -15.55 19.73
C LEU A 48 -0.36 -16.62 19.00
N SER A 49 -0.72 -16.36 17.74
CA SER A 49 -1.41 -17.32 16.87
C SER A 49 -0.56 -18.58 16.64
N GLY A 50 0.75 -18.43 16.41
CA GLY A 50 1.67 -19.55 16.27
C GLY A 50 1.77 -20.40 17.54
N MET A 51 1.83 -19.77 18.71
CA MET A 51 1.83 -20.48 19.99
C MET A 51 0.55 -21.31 20.19
N TRP A 52 -0.61 -20.72 19.87
CA TRP A 52 -1.89 -21.43 19.93
C TRP A 52 -2.00 -22.55 18.89
N ALA A 53 -1.49 -22.33 17.67
CA ALA A 53 -1.45 -23.34 16.62
C ALA A 53 -0.61 -24.56 17.01
N ILE A 54 0.53 -24.34 17.68
CA ILE A 54 1.37 -25.43 18.21
C ILE A 54 0.60 -26.20 19.30
N GLN A 55 -0.03 -25.49 20.24
CA GLN A 55 -0.82 -26.13 21.30
C GLN A 55 -1.95 -27.00 20.73
N THR A 56 -2.70 -26.47 19.75
CA THR A 56 -3.81 -27.20 19.11
C THR A 56 -3.35 -28.37 18.25
N THR A 57 -2.11 -28.35 17.73
CA THR A 57 -1.56 -29.46 16.96
C THR A 57 -1.02 -30.57 17.87
N LEU A 58 -0.55 -30.23 19.07
CA LEU A 58 0.02 -31.18 20.04
C LEU A 58 -1.01 -31.81 20.98
N ASN A 59 -2.22 -31.24 21.08
CA ASN A 59 -3.31 -31.70 21.94
C ASN A 59 -4.42 -32.36 21.13
#